data_AF-A0A3D0I1N6-F1
#
_entry.id   AF-A0A3D0I1N6-F1
#
_cell.length_a   1.000
_cell.length_b   1.000
_cell.length_c   1.000
_cell.angle_alpha   90.00
_cell.angle_beta   90.00
_cell.angle_gamma   90.00
#
_symmetry.space_group_name_H-M   'P 1'
#
loop_
_entity.id
_entity.type
_entity.pdbx_description
1 polymer ?
#
loop_
_entity_poly.entity_id
_entity_poly.type
_entity_poly.pdbx_seq_one_letter_code
_entity_poly.pdbx_strand_id
1 'polypeptide(L)'
;MHRSPWHAFRLSLLALVLPLLGCDLSWLQVEIPDFNSKQIEGVWIWRLSPQTNQYQRDTLVWFQGVTTQTSGEVLTYTSYAAQANVSLTAAIGPDPASSDGVTVTLGFERGLPGVFKVSTFNAAGESPLSAQSEAL
;
A
#
# COMPACT_ATOMS: atom_id res chain seq x y z
N MET A 1 -50.18 -12.70 43.90
CA MET A 1 -50.44 -11.60 42.96
C MET A 1 -49.20 -11.41 42.09
N HIS A 2 -49.29 -11.85 40.84
CA HIS A 2 -48.33 -11.63 39.76
C HIS A 2 -48.20 -10.14 39.43
N ARG A 3 -46.98 -9.67 39.14
CA ARG A 3 -46.64 -8.89 37.92
C ARG A 3 -45.14 -9.03 37.59
N SER A 4 -44.86 -9.72 36.49
CA SER A 4 -43.60 -9.69 35.76
C SER A 4 -43.62 -8.49 34.79
N PRO A 5 -42.53 -7.74 34.62
CA PRO A 5 -42.29 -6.96 33.42
C PRO A 5 -41.17 -7.61 32.59
N TRP A 6 -41.41 -8.82 32.10
CA TRP A 6 -40.97 -9.19 30.76
C TRP A 6 -41.62 -8.17 29.83
N HIS A 7 -40.88 -7.24 29.21
CA HIS A 7 -41.17 -6.54 27.93
C HIS A 7 -40.21 -5.36 27.69
N ALA A 8 -38.91 -5.52 27.96
CA ALA A 8 -37.91 -4.52 27.58
C ALA A 8 -36.75 -5.13 26.79
N PHE A 9 -36.97 -6.26 26.10
CA PHE A 9 -35.90 -7.01 25.47
C PHE A 9 -36.22 -7.37 24.01
N ARG A 10 -36.71 -6.43 23.20
CA ARG A 10 -36.98 -6.69 21.77
C ARG A 10 -36.68 -5.54 20.80
N LEU A 11 -35.86 -4.55 21.16
CA LEU A 11 -35.60 -3.43 20.24
C LEU A 11 -34.16 -2.90 20.27
N SER A 12 -33.16 -3.77 20.29
CA SER A 12 -31.75 -3.31 20.21
C SER A 12 -30.82 -4.20 19.39
N LEU A 13 -31.34 -5.15 18.61
CA LEU A 13 -30.51 -6.10 17.84
C LEU A 13 -30.34 -5.73 16.35
N LEU A 14 -30.65 -4.50 15.95
CA LEU A 14 -30.63 -4.08 14.53
C LEU A 14 -29.78 -2.83 14.27
N ALA A 15 -28.71 -2.66 15.03
CA ALA A 15 -27.68 -1.66 14.75
C ALA A 15 -26.31 -2.35 14.93
N LEU A 16 -25.37 -2.04 14.03
CA LEU A 16 -24.00 -2.55 13.95
C LEU A 16 -23.78 -3.89 13.23
N VAL A 17 -24.29 -3.99 12.01
CA VAL A 17 -23.46 -4.54 10.92
C VAL A 17 -23.41 -3.49 9.81
N LEU A 18 -22.92 -2.29 10.13
CA LEU A 18 -22.26 -1.53 9.08
C LEU A 18 -20.98 -2.31 8.81
N PRO A 19 -20.76 -2.88 7.60
CA PRO A 19 -19.42 -3.24 7.24
C PRO A 19 -18.64 -1.93 7.34
N LEU A 20 -17.59 -1.95 8.15
CA LEU A 20 -16.53 -0.97 8.13
C LEU A 20 -15.91 -1.04 6.73
N LEU A 21 -16.58 -0.42 5.75
CA LEU A 21 -16.01 -0.08 4.44
C LEU A 21 -15.07 1.11 4.65
N GLY A 22 -14.20 0.98 5.67
CA GLY A 22 -13.07 1.84 5.85
C GLY A 22 -12.11 1.51 4.72
N CYS A 23 -11.61 2.54 4.06
CA CYS A 23 -10.46 2.46 3.20
C CYS A 23 -9.29 1.94 4.06
N ASP A 24 -9.03 0.64 4.04
CA ASP A 24 -7.94 0.02 4.79
C ASP A 24 -6.63 0.28 4.02
N LEU A 25 -6.04 1.44 4.30
CA LEU A 25 -4.71 1.79 3.82
C LEU A 25 -3.68 0.84 4.44
N SER A 26 -2.81 0.36 3.58
CA SER A 26 -1.76 -0.58 3.89
C SER A 26 -0.42 -0.01 3.49
N TRP A 27 0.60 -0.33 4.28
CA TRP A 27 1.92 0.27 4.14
C TRP A 27 2.93 -0.82 3.80
N LEU A 28 3.75 -0.57 2.79
CA LEU A 28 4.82 -1.43 2.34
C LEU A 28 6.13 -0.63 2.35
N GLN A 29 7.17 -1.17 2.96
CA GLN A 29 8.49 -0.55 2.89
C GLN A 29 9.15 -0.99 1.58
N VAL A 30 9.63 -0.04 0.80
CA VAL A 30 10.24 -0.31 -0.51
C VAL A 30 11.62 0.30 -0.56
N GLU A 31 12.60 -0.56 -0.82
CA GLU A 31 13.97 -0.16 -1.15
C GLU A 31 14.09 -0.02 -2.67
N ILE A 32 14.56 1.14 -3.12
CA ILE A 32 14.78 1.46 -4.53
C ILE A 32 16.26 1.81 -4.69
N PRO A 33 17.13 0.83 -5.00
CA PRO A 33 18.59 1.00 -4.94
C PRO A 33 19.17 2.00 -5.95
N ASP A 34 18.41 2.29 -7.02
CA ASP A 34 18.82 3.06 -8.19
C ASP A 34 17.93 4.29 -8.44
N PHE A 35 17.26 4.77 -7.39
CA PHE A 35 16.26 5.84 -7.46
C PHE A 35 16.80 7.13 -8.10
N ASN A 36 17.96 7.60 -7.66
CA ASN A 36 18.52 8.88 -8.11
C ASN A 36 19.13 8.77 -9.52
N SER A 37 19.81 7.67 -9.87
CA SER A 37 20.47 7.53 -11.16
C SER A 37 19.55 7.10 -12.31
N LYS A 38 18.42 6.44 -12.02
CA LYS A 38 17.55 5.83 -13.05
C LYS A 38 16.24 6.57 -13.32
N GLN A 39 15.99 7.72 -12.68
CA GLN A 39 14.76 8.49 -12.89
C GLN A 39 13.51 7.59 -12.77
N ILE A 40 13.42 6.87 -11.64
CA ILE A 40 12.33 5.92 -11.42
C ILE A 40 10.99 6.69 -11.43
N GLU A 41 10.08 6.25 -12.30
CA GLU A 41 8.75 6.85 -12.49
C GLU A 41 7.71 6.26 -11.55
N GLY A 42 7.97 5.05 -11.04
CA GLY A 42 7.06 4.41 -10.11
C GLY A 42 7.42 2.97 -9.82
N VAL A 43 6.45 2.31 -9.21
CA VAL A 43 6.57 0.98 -8.65
C VAL A 43 5.32 0.16 -8.96
N TRP A 44 5.50 -1.08 -9.38
CA TRP A 44 4.46 -2.11 -9.37
C TRP A 44 4.53 -2.91 -8.07
N ILE A 45 3.40 -3.02 -7.39
CA ILE A 45 3.18 -3.95 -6.29
C ILE A 45 2.52 -5.20 -6.88
N TRP A 46 3.17 -6.33 -6.68
CA TRP A 46 2.76 -7.63 -7.15
C TRP A 46 2.28 -8.47 -5.99
N ARG A 47 1.19 -9.18 -6.17
CA ARG A 47 0.63 -10.08 -5.16
C ARG A 47 0.71 -11.52 -5.64
N LEU A 48 1.11 -12.43 -4.74
CA LEU A 48 1.11 -13.86 -5.02
C LEU A 48 -0.34 -14.37 -5.12
N SER A 49 -0.71 -14.88 -6.29
CA SER A 49 -2.02 -15.50 -6.51
C SER A 49 -2.07 -16.86 -5.81
N PRO A 50 -3.03 -17.11 -4.90
CA PRO A 50 -3.16 -18.41 -4.25
C PRO A 50 -3.64 -19.51 -5.21
N GLN A 51 -4.24 -19.16 -6.35
CA GLN A 51 -4.72 -20.13 -7.35
C GLN A 51 -3.60 -20.62 -8.27
N THR A 52 -2.71 -19.71 -8.68
CA THR A 52 -1.66 -20.01 -9.67
C THR A 52 -0.28 -20.14 -9.05
N ASN A 53 -0.11 -19.70 -7.81
CA ASN A 53 1.18 -19.58 -7.12
C ASN A 53 2.19 -18.74 -7.91
N GLN A 54 1.70 -17.74 -8.64
CA GLN A 54 2.50 -16.79 -9.42
C GLN A 54 2.20 -15.36 -8.95
N TYR A 55 3.20 -14.49 -9.05
CA TYR A 55 3.02 -13.06 -8.78
C TYR A 55 2.25 -12.39 -9.92
N GLN A 56 1.23 -11.63 -9.56
CA GLN A 56 0.37 -10.87 -10.48
C GLN A 56 0.36 -9.40 -10.08
N ARG A 57 0.25 -8.50 -11.06
CA ARG A 57 0.15 -7.06 -10.79
C ARG A 57 -1.12 -6.79 -10.00
N ASP A 58 -0.97 -6.15 -8.86
CA ASP A 58 -2.06 -5.84 -7.94
C ASP A 58 -2.30 -4.32 -7.87
N THR A 59 -1.23 -3.56 -7.64
CA THR A 59 -1.31 -2.10 -7.48
C THR A 59 -0.19 -1.40 -8.23
N LEU A 60 -0.52 -0.34 -8.96
CA LEU A 60 0.46 0.58 -9.54
C LEU A 60 0.67 1.76 -8.59
N VAL A 61 1.92 2.12 -8.33
CA VAL A 61 2.28 3.36 -7.64
C VAL A 61 3.05 4.24 -8.61
N TRP A 62 2.46 5.38 -8.97
CA TRP A 62 3.07 6.34 -9.90
C TRP A 62 3.63 7.54 -9.14
N PHE A 63 4.93 7.80 -9.30
CA PHE A 63 5.61 8.92 -8.65
C PHE A 63 5.33 10.22 -9.40
N GLN A 64 4.90 11.24 -8.66
CA GLN A 64 4.60 12.56 -9.21
C GLN A 64 5.79 13.52 -9.07
N GLY A 65 6.59 13.35 -8.01
CA GLY A 65 7.80 14.11 -7.81
C GLY A 65 8.28 14.10 -6.37
N VAL A 66 9.51 14.54 -6.18
CA VAL A 66 10.13 14.76 -4.87
C VAL A 66 10.08 16.24 -4.53
N THR A 67 9.68 16.56 -3.30
CA THR A 67 9.73 17.93 -2.78
C THR A 67 10.49 17.96 -1.46
N THR A 68 11.29 19.00 -1.26
CA THR A 68 12.01 19.21 0.00
C THR A 68 11.13 20.00 0.97
N GLN A 69 10.92 19.45 2.16
CA GLN A 69 10.22 20.09 3.27
C GLN A 69 11.19 20.33 4.43
N THR A 70 10.77 21.08 5.46
CA THR A 70 11.56 21.34 6.67
C THR A 70 11.98 20.05 7.38
N SER A 71 11.17 18.99 7.27
CA SER A 71 11.43 17.67 7.87
C SER A 71 12.26 16.72 6.99
N GLY A 72 12.63 17.12 5.78
CA GLY A 72 13.34 16.28 4.81
C GLY A 72 12.64 16.19 3.45
N GLU A 73 13.12 15.28 2.61
CA GLU A 73 12.52 15.02 1.29
C GLU A 73 11.29 14.13 1.40
N VAL A 74 10.26 14.48 0.62
CA VAL A 74 9.05 13.67 0.49
C VAL A 74 8.77 13.37 -0.96
N LEU A 75 8.28 12.15 -1.21
CA LEU A 75 7.81 11.67 -2.49
C LEU A 75 6.29 11.80 -2.54
N THR A 76 5.77 12.58 -3.49
CA THR A 76 4.34 12.58 -3.81
C THR A 76 4.07 11.53 -4.87
N TYR A 77 3.02 10.73 -4.68
CA TYR A 77 2.66 9.65 -5.60
C TYR A 77 1.15 9.39 -5.61
N THR A 78 0.68 8.68 -6.64
CA THR A 78 -0.68 8.13 -6.71
C THR A 78 -0.60 6.62 -6.76
N SER A 79 -1.33 5.96 -5.86
CA SER A 79 -1.60 4.52 -5.94
C SER A 79 -2.86 4.29 -6.78
N TYR A 80 -2.82 3.30 -7.67
CA TYR A 80 -3.93 2.82 -8.47
C TYR A 80 -4.14 1.34 -8.12
N ALA A 81 -5.06 1.11 -7.18
CA ALA A 81 -5.47 -0.22 -6.76
C ALA A 81 -6.87 -0.54 -7.31
N ALA A 82 -7.28 -1.81 -7.23
CA ALA A 82 -8.57 -2.25 -7.74
C ALA A 82 -9.79 -1.56 -7.08
N GLN A 83 -9.63 -1.04 -5.86
CA GLN A 83 -10.73 -0.46 -5.07
C GLN A 83 -10.85 1.05 -5.27
N ALA A 84 -9.76 1.79 -5.08
CA ALA A 84 -9.68 3.20 -5.37
C ALA A 84 -8.25 3.65 -5.69
N ASN A 85 -8.18 4.86 -6.23
CA ASN A 85 -6.93 5.56 -6.43
C ASN A 85 -6.73 6.55 -5.28
N VAL A 86 -5.56 6.55 -4.67
CA VAL A 86 -5.25 7.44 -3.54
C VAL A 86 -3.95 8.17 -3.81
N SER A 87 -3.96 9.49 -3.66
CA SER A 87 -2.75 10.32 -3.72
C SER A 87 -2.21 10.55 -2.32
N LEU A 88 -0.93 10.27 -2.13
CA LEU A 88 -0.27 10.24 -0.82
C LEU A 88 1.13 10.86 -0.91
N THR A 89 1.72 11.13 0.24
CA THR A 89 3.11 11.54 0.39
C THR A 89 3.84 10.59 1.31
N ALA A 90 5.01 10.12 0.90
CA ALA A 90 5.91 9.30 1.71
C ALA A 90 7.19 10.07 2.02
N ALA A 91 7.73 9.92 3.23
CA ALA A 91 9.08 10.38 3.53
C ALA A 91 10.09 9.51 2.76
N ILE A 92 11.16 10.14 2.28
CA ILE A 92 12.28 9.46 1.62
C ILE A 92 13.42 9.35 2.62
N GLY A 93 13.81 8.12 2.95
CA GLY A 93 15.01 7.83 3.72
C GLY A 93 16.16 7.41 2.80
N PRO A 94 17.41 7.75 3.11
CA PRO A 94 18.56 7.20 2.39
C PRO A 94 18.67 5.69 2.63
N ASP A 95 19.01 4.92 1.60
CA ASP A 95 19.37 3.51 1.75
C ASP A 95 20.80 3.41 2.30
N PRO A 96 21.03 2.79 3.49
CA PRO A 96 22.38 2.64 4.03
C PRO A 96 23.29 1.74 3.18
N ALA A 97 22.72 0.90 2.30
CA ALA A 97 23.47 0.01 1.42
C ALA A 97 23.86 0.64 0.08
N SER A 98 23.20 1.72 -0.33
CA SER A 98 23.42 2.40 -1.62
C SER A 98 23.28 3.91 -1.49
N SER A 99 24.33 4.66 -1.86
CA SER A 99 24.26 6.13 -1.93
C SER A 99 23.29 6.66 -3.00
N ASP A 100 22.91 5.81 -3.95
CA ASP A 100 21.95 6.11 -5.02
C ASP A 100 20.53 5.66 -4.68
N GLY A 101 20.41 4.86 -3.60
CA GLY A 101 19.19 4.20 -3.21
C GLY A 101 18.41 4.96 -2.15
N VAL A 102 17.11 4.71 -2.13
CA VAL A 102 16.21 5.24 -1.12
C VAL A 102 15.31 4.17 -0.55
N THR A 103 14.86 4.40 0.67
CA THR A 103 13.81 3.63 1.33
C THR A 103 12.59 4.52 1.48
N VAL A 104 11.45 4.03 0.99
CA VAL A 104 10.16 4.74 1.06
C VAL A 104 9.07 3.83 1.62
N THR A 105 8.21 4.36 2.48
CA THR A 105 7.03 3.63 2.97
C THR A 105 5.82 4.02 2.14
N LEU A 106 5.40 3.13 1.24
CA LEU A 106 4.29 3.37 0.32
C LEU A 106 2.98 2.86 0.92
N GLY A 107 2.05 3.78 1.13
CA GLY A 107 0.65 3.52 1.40
C GLY A 107 -0.14 3.21 0.12
N PHE A 108 -1.03 2.23 0.17
CA PHE A 108 -1.99 1.89 -0.89
C PHE A 108 -3.25 1.26 -0.28
N GLU A 109 -4.38 1.34 -0.98
CA GLU A 109 -5.62 0.72 -0.51
C GLU A 109 -5.59 -0.80 -0.73
N ARG A 110 -5.79 -1.58 0.35
CA ARG A 110 -5.72 -3.05 0.30
C ARG A 110 -7.09 -3.67 0.23
N GLY A 111 -7.23 -4.73 -0.58
CA GLY A 111 -8.47 -5.51 -0.65
C GLY A 111 -8.45 -6.76 0.23
N LEU A 112 -7.37 -7.54 0.17
CA LEU A 112 -7.23 -8.79 0.91
C LEU A 112 -5.76 -9.02 1.32
N PRO A 113 -5.49 -9.72 2.44
CA PRO A 113 -4.14 -10.08 2.87
C PRO A 113 -3.38 -10.91 1.81
N GLY A 114 -2.05 -10.83 1.80
CA GLY A 114 -1.25 -11.53 0.79
C GLY A 114 0.25 -11.45 1.00
N VAL A 115 0.97 -12.12 0.09
CA VAL A 115 2.42 -12.01 -0.01
C VAL A 115 2.73 -11.14 -1.22
N PHE A 116 3.54 -10.11 -1.00
CA PHE A 116 3.79 -9.05 -1.96
C PHE A 116 5.26 -8.99 -2.36
N LYS A 117 5.48 -8.59 -3.62
CA LYS A 117 6.78 -8.24 -4.19
C LYS A 117 6.67 -6.94 -4.96
N VAL A 118 7.81 -6.35 -5.25
CA VAL A 118 7.88 -5.02 -5.84
C VAL A 118 8.77 -5.03 -7.06
N SER A 119 8.43 -4.27 -8.10
CA SER A 119 9.37 -3.90 -9.16
C SER A 119 9.27 -2.41 -9.44
N THR A 120 10.37 -1.78 -9.81
CA THR A 120 10.40 -0.37 -10.22
C THR A 120 10.26 -0.27 -11.73
N PHE A 121 9.88 0.91 -12.23
CA PHE A 121 9.84 1.16 -13.66
C PHE A 121 10.20 2.60 -14.01
N ASN A 122 10.62 2.80 -15.24
CA ASN A 122 10.85 4.08 -15.89
C ASN A 122 10.66 3.94 -17.41
N ALA A 123 10.96 4.99 -18.17
CA ALA A 123 10.94 4.96 -19.63
C ALA A 123 11.78 3.86 -20.31
N ALA A 124 12.79 3.29 -19.63
CA ALA A 124 13.64 2.22 -20.17
C ALA A 124 13.05 0.82 -19.94
N GLY A 125 12.06 0.68 -19.06
CA GLY A 125 11.38 -0.58 -18.76
C GLY A 125 11.18 -0.83 -17.27
N GLU A 126 10.95 -2.09 -16.92
CA GLU A 126 10.69 -2.53 -15.55
C GLU A 126 11.88 -3.32 -14.99
N SER A 127 12.16 -3.17 -13.70
CA SER A 127 13.14 -3.99 -13.00
C SER A 127 12.62 -5.42 -12.79
N PRO A 128 13.49 -6.39 -12.47
CA PRO A 128 13.06 -7.65 -11.87
C PRO A 128 12.28 -7.42 -10.57
N LEU A 129 11.50 -8.42 -10.15
CA LEU A 129 10.86 -8.43 -8.83
C LEU A 129 11.89 -8.40 -7.71
N SER A 130 11.53 -7.76 -6.60
CA SER A 130 12.30 -7.71 -5.36
C SER A 130 12.69 -9.12 -4.90
N ALA A 131 13.90 -9.24 -4.35
CA ALA A 131 14.37 -10.50 -3.80
C ALA A 131 13.49 -10.94 -2.62
N GLN A 132 13.21 -9.99 -1.72
CA GLN A 132 12.38 -10.18 -0.54
C GLN A 132 10.89 -10.04 -0.88
N SER A 133 10.08 -10.75 -0.10
CA SER A 133 8.62 -10.66 -0.13
C SER A 133 8.10 -10.25 1.22
N GLU A 134 7.05 -9.43 1.24
CA GLU A 134 6.41 -8.97 2.46
C GLU A 134 5.03 -9.60 2.61
N ALA A 135 4.75 -10.11 3.82
CA ALA A 135 3.42 -10.60 4.17
C ALA A 135 2.65 -9.47 4.85
N LEU A 136 1.51 -9.14 4.25
CA LEU A 136 0.67 -8.01 4.64
C LEU A 136 -0.76 -8.47 4.87
#